data_AF-A0A6J6YH50-F1
#
_entry.id   AF-A0A6J6YH50-F1
#
_cell.length_a   1.000
_cell.length_b   1.000
_cell.length_c   1.000
_cell.angle_alpha   90.00
_cell.angle_beta   90.00
_cell.angle_gamma   90.00
#
_symmetry.space_group_name_H-M   'P 1'
#
loop_
_entity.id
_entity.type
_entity.pdbx_description
1 polymer ?
#
loop_
_entity_poly.entity_id
_entity_poly.type
_entity_poly.pdbx_seq_one_letter_code
_entity_poly.pdbx_strand_id
1 'polypeptide(L)'
;MQRAAGSVEDWSGGTRLGEGIARFNDDWGTKGMARGAIVVILSDGWDRGDPEFLASEMARLSRVTHKIVWVNPLKATDGYAPLARGMAAALPFVDEFIEGHSLDALDRLSAVVAGGGPRPVRSMAVLQRAEVN
;
A
#
# COMPACT_ATOMS: atom_id res chain seq x y z
N MET A 1 27.67 -7.66 1.52
CA MET A 1 26.39 -7.29 2.18
C MET A 1 26.52 -6.60 3.55
N GLN A 2 27.72 -6.41 4.13
CA GLN A 2 27.85 -5.83 5.49
C GLN A 2 27.89 -4.29 5.58
N ARG A 3 27.95 -3.54 4.47
CA ARG A 3 28.11 -2.07 4.51
C ARG A 3 26.83 -1.25 4.27
N ALA A 4 25.71 -1.90 3.97
CA ALA A 4 24.41 -1.24 3.77
C ALA A 4 23.51 -1.29 5.03
N ALA A 5 23.86 -2.10 6.03
CA ALA A 5 23.06 -2.30 7.24
C ALA A 5 23.26 -1.22 8.32
N GLY A 6 24.26 -0.34 8.17
CA GLY A 6 24.61 0.67 9.18
C GLY A 6 23.95 2.03 9.01
N SER A 7 23.22 2.27 7.91
CA SER A 7 22.58 3.56 7.60
C SER A 7 21.06 3.55 7.72
N VAL A 8 20.49 2.44 8.20
CA VAL A 8 19.05 2.29 8.37
C VAL A 8 18.82 1.86 9.81
N GLU A 9 18.43 2.82 10.65
CA GLU A 9 18.32 2.70 12.11
C GLU A 9 17.28 1.67 12.58
N ASP A 10 16.53 1.02 11.67
CA ASP A 10 15.47 0.10 12.06
C ASP A 10 15.20 -0.97 10.98
N TRP A 11 16.22 -1.76 10.61
CA TRP A 11 16.06 -2.84 9.61
C TRP A 11 15.41 -4.12 10.17
N SER A 12 15.30 -4.30 11.49
CA SER A 12 14.69 -5.49 12.10
C SER A 12 13.38 -5.21 12.85
N GLY A 13 12.84 -4.00 12.75
CA GLY A 13 11.72 -3.57 13.55
C GLY A 13 10.35 -3.89 12.94
N GLY A 14 10.17 -3.68 11.63
CA GLY A 14 8.86 -3.61 10.99
C GLY A 14 8.42 -2.15 10.82
N THR A 15 7.74 -1.86 9.71
CA THR A 15 7.37 -0.51 9.29
C THR A 15 6.29 0.06 10.22
N ARG A 16 6.31 1.38 10.46
CA ARG A 16 5.22 2.12 11.11
C ARG A 16 4.35 2.77 10.04
N LEU A 17 3.61 1.94 9.32
CA LEU A 17 2.86 2.34 8.14
C LEU A 17 1.72 3.31 8.50
N GLY A 18 1.00 3.05 9.61
CA GLY A 18 -0.06 3.94 10.08
C GLY A 18 0.46 5.35 10.34
N GLU A 19 1.58 5.48 11.06
CA GLU A 19 2.21 6.78 11.33
C GLU A 19 2.73 7.47 10.06
N GLY A 20 3.30 6.71 9.13
CA GLY A 20 3.76 7.25 7.85
C GLY A 20 2.62 7.82 7.00
N ILE A 21 1.48 7.13 6.95
CA ILE A 21 0.29 7.61 6.24
C ILE A 21 -0.34 8.80 6.98
N ALA A 22 -0.38 8.78 8.31
CA ALA A 22 -0.86 9.92 9.11
C ALA A 22 -0.07 11.18 8.79
N ARG A 23 1.27 11.09 8.84
CA ARG A 23 2.15 12.19 8.45
C ARG A 23 1.89 12.62 7.02
N PHE A 24 1.69 11.68 6.10
CA PHE A 24 1.39 12.03 4.72
C PHE A 24 0.07 12.81 4.57
N ASN A 25 -0.97 12.35 5.24
CA ASN A 25 -2.27 13.01 5.27
C ASN A 25 -2.20 14.42 5.85
N ASP A 26 -1.42 14.60 6.92
CA ASP A 26 -1.29 15.87 7.61
C ASP A 26 -0.44 16.88 6.82
N ASP A 27 0.63 16.40 6.19
CA ASP A 27 1.54 17.25 5.42
C ASP A 27 0.99 17.58 4.02
N TRP A 28 0.34 16.63 3.34
CA TRP A 28 -0.03 16.74 1.92
C TRP A 28 -1.50 16.46 1.61
N GLY A 29 -2.27 15.89 2.54
CA GLY A 29 -3.70 15.60 2.37
C GLY A 29 -4.55 16.86 2.28
N THR A 30 -4.41 17.76 3.24
CA THR A 30 -5.17 19.03 3.30
C THR A 30 -4.59 20.11 2.39
N LYS A 31 -3.28 20.09 2.15
CA LYS A 31 -2.56 21.07 1.30
C LYS A 31 -2.72 20.84 -0.20
N GLY A 32 -3.55 19.87 -0.60
CA GLY A 32 -4.05 19.69 -1.97
C GLY A 32 -3.25 18.74 -2.85
N MET A 33 -2.03 18.36 -2.48
CA MET A 33 -1.20 17.46 -3.30
C MET A 33 -1.78 16.04 -3.38
N ALA A 34 -2.41 15.54 -2.30
CA ALA A 34 -3.09 14.24 -2.36
C ALA A 34 -4.46 14.32 -3.06
N ARG A 35 -5.04 15.51 -3.21
CA ARG A 35 -6.40 15.67 -3.74
C ARG A 35 -6.42 15.33 -5.22
N GLY A 36 -7.17 14.30 -5.59
CA GLY A 36 -7.25 13.82 -6.97
C GLY A 36 -5.99 13.08 -7.45
N ALA A 37 -5.02 12.82 -6.58
CA ALA A 37 -3.81 12.09 -6.92
C ALA A 37 -4.06 10.57 -7.01
N ILE A 38 -3.22 9.90 -7.80
CA ILE A 38 -2.99 8.46 -7.68
C ILE A 38 -1.86 8.29 -6.67
N VAL A 39 -2.14 7.62 -5.55
CA VAL A 39 -1.15 7.33 -4.51
C VAL A 39 -0.73 5.88 -4.62
N VAL A 40 0.58 5.66 -4.77
CA VAL A 40 1.18 4.34 -4.87
C VAL A 40 1.86 4.02 -3.53
N ILE A 41 1.44 2.94 -2.89
CA ILE A 41 2.03 2.41 -1.66
C ILE A 41 2.82 1.18 -2.03
N LEU A 42 4.15 1.23 -1.89
CA LEU A 42 5.03 0.08 -2.07
C LEU A 42 5.35 -0.53 -0.71
N SER A 43 4.68 -1.63 -0.36
CA SER A 43 4.82 -2.25 0.96
C SER A 43 4.36 -3.72 0.95
N ASP A 44 4.98 -4.55 1.77
CA ASP A 44 4.53 -5.91 2.09
C ASP A 44 3.46 -5.95 3.19
N GLY A 45 3.12 -4.79 3.76
CA GLY A 45 2.07 -4.59 4.75
C GLY A 45 2.41 -5.02 6.17
N TRP A 46 3.69 -5.25 6.46
CA TRP A 46 4.16 -5.47 7.83
C TRP A 46 4.14 -4.16 8.62
N ASP A 47 3.07 -3.96 9.39
CA ASP A 47 2.94 -2.84 10.32
C ASP A 47 3.03 -3.32 11.77
N ARG A 48 3.80 -2.60 12.60
CA ARG A 48 3.90 -2.82 14.05
C ARG A 48 2.86 -2.04 14.86
N GLY A 49 2.21 -1.06 14.22
CA GLY A 49 1.26 -0.18 14.87
C GLY A 49 -0.08 -0.85 15.14
N ASP A 50 -1.03 -0.04 15.61
CA ASP A 50 -2.41 -0.45 15.75
C ASP A 50 -3.07 -0.56 14.36
N PRO A 51 -3.58 -1.74 13.96
CA PRO A 51 -4.29 -1.92 12.70
C PRO A 51 -5.52 -1.01 12.57
N GLU A 52 -6.21 -0.67 13.66
CA GLU A 52 -7.34 0.25 13.63
C GLU A 52 -6.90 1.68 13.29
N PHE A 53 -5.76 2.10 13.84
CA PHE A 53 -5.15 3.38 13.50
C PHE A 53 -4.79 3.43 12.02
N LEU A 54 -4.10 2.41 11.49
CA LEU A 54 -3.80 2.31 10.06
C LEU A 54 -5.07 2.35 9.20
N ALA A 55 -6.11 1.60 9.56
CA ALA A 55 -7.38 1.60 8.83
C ALA A 55 -8.01 3.01 8.81
N SER A 56 -7.97 3.72 9.93
CA SER A 56 -8.49 5.10 10.02
C SER A 56 -7.74 6.07 9.11
N GLU A 57 -6.41 5.93 9.02
CA GLU A 57 -5.55 6.78 8.20
C GLU A 57 -5.66 6.46 6.71
N MET A 58 -5.83 5.18 6.37
CA MET A 58 -6.17 4.74 5.02
C MET A 58 -7.55 5.24 4.60
N ALA A 59 -8.52 5.25 5.50
CA ALA A 59 -9.83 5.83 5.25
C ALA A 59 -9.72 7.34 4.96
N ARG A 60 -8.93 8.09 5.73
CA ARG A 60 -8.64 9.52 5.50
C ARG A 60 -8.03 9.75 4.12
N LEU A 61 -6.98 9.01 3.79
CA LEU A 61 -6.30 9.09 2.49
C LEU A 61 -7.29 8.84 1.33
N SER A 62 -8.09 7.78 1.44
CA SER A 62 -8.99 7.36 0.37
C SER A 62 -10.08 8.36 0.00
N ARG A 63 -10.43 9.28 0.92
CA ARG A 63 -11.41 10.35 0.69
C ARG A 63 -10.86 11.50 -0.15
N VAL A 64 -9.54 11.69 -0.17
CA VAL A 64 -8.90 12.80 -0.90
C VAL A 64 -8.26 12.33 -2.20
N THR A 65 -7.76 11.11 -2.26
CA THR A 65 -7.10 10.56 -3.45
C THR A 65 -8.09 10.13 -4.54
N HIS A 66 -7.69 10.26 -5.79
CA HIS A 66 -8.41 9.67 -6.92
C HIS A 66 -8.36 8.14 -6.87
N LYS A 67 -7.17 7.57 -6.62
CA LYS A 67 -6.93 6.12 -6.58
C LYS A 67 -5.78 5.77 -5.63
N ILE A 68 -5.91 4.69 -4.88
CA ILE A 68 -4.84 4.09 -4.08
C ILE A 68 -4.42 2.77 -4.74
N VAL A 69 -3.14 2.67 -5.09
CA VAL A 69 -2.52 1.48 -5.67
C VAL A 69 -1.54 0.91 -4.67
N TRP A 70 -1.72 -0.34 -4.27
CA TRP A 70 -0.81 -1.04 -3.40
C TRP A 70 0.05 -2.00 -4.21
N VAL A 71 1.37 -1.85 -4.13
CA VAL A 71 2.34 -2.71 -4.80
C VAL A 71 3.06 -3.52 -3.72
N ASN A 72 2.84 -4.83 -3.68
CA ASN A 72 3.52 -5.71 -2.72
C ASN A 72 4.76 -6.36 -3.37
N PRO A 73 5.99 -5.96 -2.98
CA PRO A 73 7.23 -6.45 -3.60
C PRO A 73 7.61 -7.89 -3.23
N LEU A 74 7.04 -8.48 -2.18
CA LEU A 74 7.43 -9.79 -1.65
C LEU A 74 6.54 -10.96 -2.09
N LYS A 75 5.51 -10.71 -2.91
CA LYS A 75 4.55 -11.74 -3.34
C LYS A 75 5.07 -12.64 -4.48
N ALA A 76 6.33 -13.07 -4.39
CA ALA A 76 6.97 -14.01 -5.33
C ALA A 76 7.31 -15.37 -4.71
N THR A 77 7.02 -15.55 -3.41
CA THR A 77 7.47 -16.72 -2.65
C THR A 77 6.30 -17.66 -2.37
N ASP A 78 6.39 -18.92 -2.80
CA ASP A 78 5.42 -19.96 -2.46
C ASP A 78 5.29 -20.07 -0.93
N GLY A 79 4.07 -19.90 -0.42
CA GLY A 79 3.77 -19.99 1.03
C GLY A 79 3.64 -18.65 1.76
N TYR A 80 3.43 -17.52 1.08
CA TYR A 80 3.08 -16.25 1.71
C TYR A 80 1.66 -16.30 2.32
N ALA A 81 1.54 -16.79 3.55
CA ALA A 81 0.39 -16.58 4.42
C ALA A 81 0.93 -16.37 5.85
N PRO A 82 0.44 -15.39 6.64
CA PRO A 82 -0.85 -14.70 6.57
C PRO A 82 -0.72 -13.23 6.17
N LEU A 83 -1.83 -12.64 5.71
CA LEU A 83 -1.99 -11.18 5.62
C LEU A 83 -1.42 -10.51 6.86
N ALA A 84 -0.28 -9.81 6.71
CA ALA A 84 0.23 -8.98 7.77
C ALA A 84 -0.91 -8.06 8.24
N ARG A 85 -1.11 -7.94 9.55
CA ARG A 85 -2.27 -7.23 10.13
C ARG A 85 -2.43 -5.81 9.55
N GLY A 86 -1.31 -5.17 9.23
CA GLY A 86 -1.28 -3.90 8.52
C GLY A 86 -1.89 -3.97 7.12
N MET A 87 -1.47 -4.95 6.31
CA MET A 87 -2.08 -5.18 4.99
C MET A 87 -3.58 -5.41 5.10
N ALA A 88 -4.03 -6.30 6.01
CA ALA A 88 -5.44 -6.58 6.21
C ALA A 88 -6.25 -5.32 6.54
N ALA A 89 -5.71 -4.44 7.39
CA ALA A 89 -6.33 -3.17 7.73
C ALA A 89 -6.36 -2.17 6.56
N ALA A 90 -5.35 -2.19 5.69
CA ALA A 90 -5.24 -1.25 4.57
C ALA A 90 -6.08 -1.67 3.34
N LEU A 91 -6.20 -2.96 3.06
CA LEU A 91 -6.82 -3.49 1.84
C LEU A 91 -8.24 -2.98 1.55
N PRO A 92 -9.15 -2.78 2.54
CA PRO A 92 -10.49 -2.24 2.27
C PRO A 92 -10.50 -0.85 1.62
N PHE A 93 -9.37 -0.13 1.64
CA PHE A 93 -9.22 1.21 1.09
C PHE A 93 -8.40 1.25 -0.20
N VAL A 94 -7.81 0.12 -0.61
CA VAL A 94 -6.99 -0.02 -1.82
C VAL A 94 -7.90 -0.24 -3.02
N ASP A 95 -7.69 0.54 -4.08
CA ASP A 95 -8.44 0.40 -5.31
C ASP A 95 -7.81 -0.65 -6.25
N GLU A 96 -6.47 -0.75 -6.27
CA GLU A 96 -5.77 -1.83 -6.98
C GLU A 96 -4.58 -2.40 -6.20
N PHE A 97 -4.44 -3.72 -6.27
CA PHE A 97 -3.35 -4.48 -5.66
C PHE A 97 -2.51 -5.13 -6.77
N ILE A 98 -1.23 -4.78 -6.82
CA ILE A 98 -0.26 -5.24 -7.82
C ILE A 98 0.85 -6.04 -7.12
N GLU A 99 1.23 -7.15 -7.73
CA GLU A 99 2.30 -8.01 -7.25
C GLU A 99 3.63 -7.48 -7.80
N GLY A 100 4.43 -6.81 -6.98
CA GLY A 100 5.59 -6.01 -7.39
C GLY A 100 6.85 -6.77 -7.78
N HIS A 101 6.73 -8.01 -8.26
CA HIS A 101 7.86 -8.93 -8.44
C HIS A 101 8.17 -9.28 -9.91
N SER A 102 7.57 -8.56 -10.87
CA SER A 102 7.79 -8.77 -12.31
C SER A 102 7.87 -7.45 -13.09
N LEU A 103 8.46 -7.49 -14.29
CA LEU A 103 8.42 -6.37 -15.22
C LEU A 103 6.98 -6.05 -15.65
N ASP A 104 6.12 -7.06 -15.78
CA ASP A 104 4.69 -6.90 -16.01
C ASP A 104 4.00 -6.07 -14.91
N ALA A 105 4.47 -6.15 -13.66
CA ALA A 105 3.97 -5.32 -12.57
C ALA A 105 4.29 -3.84 -12.77
N LEU A 106 5.46 -3.54 -13.35
CA LEU A 106 5.88 -2.18 -13.67
C LEU A 106 5.08 -1.63 -14.86
N ASP A 107 4.80 -2.46 -15.88
CA ASP A 107 3.93 -2.10 -17.01
C ASP A 107 2.48 -1.88 -16.55
N ARG A 108 1.99 -2.71 -15.64
CA ARG A 108 0.65 -2.51 -15.04
C ARG A 108 0.59 -1.25 -14.19
N LEU A 109 1.64 -0.97 -13.41
CA LEU A 109 1.75 0.27 -12.65
C LEU A 109 1.77 1.50 -13.58
N SER A 110 2.53 1.43 -14.67
CA SER A 110 2.61 2.53 -15.64
C SER A 110 1.27 2.78 -16.32
N ALA A 111 0.53 1.73 -16.70
CA ALA A 111 -0.81 1.84 -17.25
C ALA A 111 -1.82 2.47 -16.27
N VAL A 112 -1.75 2.09 -14.99
CA VAL A 112 -2.62 2.67 -13.96
C VAL A 112 -2.30 4.16 -13.73
N VAL A 113 -1.02 4.52 -13.68
CA VAL A 113 -0.59 5.92 -13.49
C VAL A 113 -0.87 6.78 -14.72
N ALA A 114 -0.83 6.21 -15.93
CA ALA A 114 -1.14 6.90 -17.18
C ALA A 114 -2.64 7.28 -17.35
N GLY A 115 -3.50 6.93 -16.39
CA GLY A 115 -4.87 7.48 -16.30
C GLY A 115 -5.92 6.78 -17.17
N GLY A 116 -5.64 5.59 -17.68
CA GLY A 116 -6.56 4.84 -18.54
C GLY A 116 -7.68 4.12 -17.78
N GLY A 117 -8.68 4.85 -17.28
CA GLY A 117 -9.97 4.25 -16.89
C GLY A 117 -10.69 4.89 -15.69
N PRO A 118 -12.03 4.73 -15.58
CA PRO A 118 -12.79 5.16 -14.42
C PRO A 118 -12.31 4.46 -13.14
N ARG A 119 -12.48 5.11 -11.96
CA ARG A 119 -12.12 4.50 -10.67
C ARG A 119 -12.86 3.15 -10.54
N PRO A 120 -12.15 2.01 -10.50
CA PRO A 120 -12.79 0.73 -10.30
C PRO A 120 -13.44 0.71 -8.90
N VAL A 121 -14.62 0.09 -8.80
CA VAL A 121 -15.29 -0.11 -7.51
C VAL A 121 -14.35 -0.94 -6.64
N ARG A 122 -14.16 -0.55 -5.37
CA ARG A 122 -13.36 -1.31 -4.39
C ARG A 122 -13.79 -2.76 -4.42
N SER A 123 -12.99 -3.59 -5.09
CA SER A 123 -13.45 -4.91 -5.47
C SER A 123 -13.27 -5.84 -4.28
N MET A 124 -14.34 -6.54 -3.89
CA MET A 124 -14.24 -7.70 -2.99
C MET A 124 -13.24 -8.76 -3.50
N ALA A 125 -12.89 -8.74 -4.79
CA ALA A 125 -11.85 -9.60 -5.35
C ALA A 125 -10.44 -9.27 -4.84
N VAL A 126 -10.17 -8.05 -4.33
CA VAL A 126 -8.88 -7.72 -3.70
C VAL A 126 -8.70 -8.51 -2.39
N LEU A 127 -9.78 -8.70 -1.62
CA LEU A 127 -9.78 -9.55 -0.43
C LEU A 127 -9.63 -11.02 -0.81
N GLN A 128 -10.41 -11.52 -1.79
CA GLN A 128 -10.30 -12.91 -2.26
C GLN A 128 -8.92 -13.24 -2.87
N ARG A 129 -8.26 -12.32 -3.58
CA ARG A 129 -6.91 -12.54 -4.14
C ARG A 129 -5.79 -12.43 -3.11
N ALA A 130 -6.07 -11.83 -1.95
CA ALA A 130 -5.17 -11.78 -0.81
C ALA A 130 -5.36 -12.99 0.13
N GLU A 131 -6.50 -13.68 0.07
CA GLU A 131 -6.85 -14.84 0.90
C GLU A 131 -6.63 -16.21 0.22
N VAL A 132 -6.54 -16.28 -1.11
CA VAL A 132 -6.60 -17.55 -1.86
C VAL A 132 -5.25 -18.16 -2.27
N ASN A 133 -4.10 -17.56 -1.95
CA ASN A 133 -2.77 -18.16 -2.23
C ASN A 133 -1.79 -17.95 -1.07
#